data_AF-A0A1I2Q7N7-F1
#
_entry.id   AF-A0A1I2Q7N7-F1
#
_cell.length_a   1.000
_cell.length_b   1.000
_cell.length_c   1.000
_cell.angle_alpha   90.00
_cell.angle_beta   90.00
_cell.angle_gamma   90.00
#
_symmetry.space_group_name_H-M   'P 1'
#
loop_
_entity.id
_entity.type
_entity.pdbx_description
1 polymer ?
#
loop_
_entity_poly.entity_id
_entity_poly.type
_entity_poly.pdbx_seq_one_letter_code
_entity_poly.pdbx_strand_id
1 'polypeptide(L)'
;MALASSRYLKELYEAHFMGESRNFIELLDYCRQHAITDEKLEQAIKQLNGSPVKQLTTEKIKALLGNKQDHFEPLKWTQTTAMAKSQLQQLSTLIN
;
A
#
# COMPACT_ATOMS: atom_id res chain seq x y z
N MET A 1 -13.95 -18.64 5.16
CA MET A 1 -13.46 -20.00 4.84
C MET A 1 -12.02 -20.12 5.33
N ALA A 2 -11.75 -20.75 6.47
CA ALA A 2 -10.41 -20.76 7.10
C ALA A 2 -9.34 -21.60 6.33
N LEU A 3 -9.79 -22.54 5.48
CA LEU A 3 -8.89 -23.44 4.73
C LEU A 3 -8.17 -22.72 3.58
N ALA A 4 -8.87 -21.82 2.87
CA ALA A 4 -8.29 -20.98 1.82
C ALA A 4 -7.25 -20.01 2.40
N SER A 5 -7.54 -19.46 3.58
CA SER A 5 -6.63 -18.61 4.35
C SER A 5 -5.31 -19.32 4.65
N SER A 6 -5.34 -20.60 5.04
CA SER A 6 -4.12 -21.33 5.42
C SER A 6 -3.15 -21.57 4.25
N ARG A 7 -3.68 -21.88 3.05
CA ARG A 7 -2.86 -22.08 1.85
C ARG A 7 -2.29 -20.76 1.36
N TYR A 8 -3.12 -19.73 1.31
CA TYR A 8 -2.73 -18.38 0.92
C TYR A 8 -1.66 -17.79 1.86
N LEU A 9 -1.86 -17.92 3.17
CA LEU A 9 -0.89 -17.45 4.16
C LEU A 9 0.44 -18.21 4.08
N LYS A 10 0.41 -19.50 3.75
CA LYS A 10 1.63 -20.29 3.52
C LYS A 10 2.39 -19.76 2.29
N GLU A 11 1.71 -19.55 1.17
CA GLU A 11 2.33 -19.02 -0.06
C GLU A 11 2.88 -17.61 0.17
N LEU A 12 2.15 -16.76 0.88
CA LEU A 12 2.60 -15.42 1.28
C LEU A 12 3.87 -15.48 2.13
N TYR A 13 3.90 -16.40 3.10
CA TYR A 13 5.06 -16.61 3.97
C TYR A 13 6.29 -17.05 3.16
N GLU A 14 6.14 -18.06 2.32
CA GLU A 14 7.22 -18.60 1.49
C GLU A 14 7.73 -17.57 0.46
N ALA A 15 6.86 -16.73 -0.09
CA ALA A 15 7.23 -15.75 -1.11
C ALA A 15 7.88 -14.47 -0.56
N HIS A 16 7.42 -13.98 0.61
CA HIS A 16 7.77 -12.63 1.08
C HIS A 16 8.36 -12.58 2.50
N PHE A 17 8.22 -13.64 3.29
CA PHE A 17 8.66 -13.67 4.69
C PHE A 17 9.62 -14.83 5.00
N MET A 18 10.15 -15.49 3.98
CA MET A 18 11.12 -16.57 4.14
C MET A 18 12.41 -16.01 4.78
N GLY A 19 12.67 -16.40 6.03
CA GLY A 19 13.77 -15.88 6.85
C GLY A 19 13.37 -14.79 7.86
N GLU A 20 12.17 -14.22 7.74
CA GLU A 20 11.66 -13.13 8.58
C GLU A 20 10.38 -13.55 9.32
N SER A 21 10.42 -14.72 9.98
CA SER A 21 9.23 -15.32 10.62
C SER A 21 8.59 -14.44 11.69
N ARG A 22 9.39 -13.65 12.40
CA ARG A 22 8.89 -12.67 13.38
C ARG A 22 7.99 -11.64 12.72
N ASN A 23 8.41 -11.08 11.58
CA ASN A 23 7.65 -10.06 10.85
C ASN A 23 6.31 -10.59 10.34
N PHE A 24 6.27 -11.87 9.96
CA PHE A 24 5.04 -12.53 9.56
C PHE A 24 4.08 -12.74 10.74
N ILE A 25 4.58 -13.19 11.89
CA ILE A 25 3.77 -13.34 13.10
C ILE A 25 3.22 -11.99 13.55
N GLU A 26 4.04 -10.93 13.52
CA GLU A 26 3.59 -9.57 13.83
C GLU A 26 2.54 -9.03 12.87
N LEU A 27 2.57 -9.45 11.60
CA LEU A 27 1.51 -9.14 10.64
C LEU A 27 0.21 -9.85 11.01
N LEU A 28 0.28 -11.15 11.30
CA LEU A 28 -0.89 -11.95 11.69
C LEU A 28 -1.52 -11.44 12.99
N ASP A 29 -0.71 -11.08 13.98
CA ASP A 29 -1.23 -10.53 15.24
C ASP A 29 -1.89 -9.16 15.02
N TYR A 30 -1.31 -8.31 14.17
CA TYR A 30 -1.95 -7.05 13.77
C TYR A 30 -3.29 -7.27 13.05
N CYS A 31 -3.33 -8.21 12.10
CA CYS A 31 -4.58 -8.57 11.42
C CYS A 31 -5.66 -9.02 12.42
N ARG A 32 -5.26 -9.81 13.43
CA ARG A 32 -6.16 -10.25 14.50
C ARG A 32 -6.63 -9.09 15.39
N GLN A 33 -5.73 -8.21 15.82
CA GLN A 33 -6.05 -7.05 16.67
C GLN A 33 -7.00 -6.06 15.99
N HIS A 34 -6.84 -5.87 14.68
CA HIS A 34 -7.64 -4.92 13.90
C HIS A 34 -8.83 -5.55 13.16
N ALA A 35 -9.16 -6.83 13.46
CA ALA A 35 -10.22 -7.59 12.80
C ALA A 35 -10.16 -7.50 11.26
N ILE A 36 -8.95 -7.56 10.70
CA ILE A 36 -8.72 -7.54 9.27
C ILE A 36 -9.19 -8.86 8.68
N THR A 37 -10.06 -8.78 7.67
CA THR A 37 -10.50 -9.96 6.92
C THR A 37 -9.43 -10.43 5.95
N ASP A 38 -9.44 -11.73 5.65
CA ASP A 38 -8.52 -12.33 4.66
C ASP A 38 -8.59 -11.58 3.31
N GLU A 39 -9.78 -11.14 2.90
CA GLU A 39 -9.99 -10.36 1.67
C GLU A 39 -9.27 -9.01 1.69
N LYS A 40 -9.30 -8.29 2.82
CA LYS A 40 -8.59 -7.00 2.95
C LYS A 40 -7.08 -7.18 2.91
N LEU A 41 -6.57 -8.23 3.56
CA LEU A 41 -5.16 -8.58 3.53
C LEU A 41 -4.71 -8.91 2.10
N GLU A 42 -5.50 -9.73 1.39
CA GLU A 42 -5.22 -10.09 0.01
C GLU A 42 -5.22 -8.88 -0.92
N GLN A 43 -6.19 -7.97 -0.78
CA GLN A 43 -6.24 -6.73 -1.54
C GLN A 43 -5.03 -5.84 -1.26
N ALA A 44 -4.59 -5.74 0.00
CA ALA A 44 -3.42 -4.93 0.34
C ALA A 44 -2.14 -5.47 -0.31
N ILE A 45 -1.98 -6.80 -0.32
CA ILE A 45 -0.83 -7.46 -0.94
C ILE A 45 -0.88 -7.32 -2.47
N LYS A 46 -2.05 -7.49 -3.09
CA LYS A 46 -2.24 -7.28 -4.54
C LYS A 46 -1.89 -5.85 -4.96
N GLN A 47 -2.31 -4.84 -4.18
CA GLN A 47 -1.97 -3.44 -4.44
C GLN A 47 -0.47 -3.17 -4.35
N LEU A 48 0.19 -3.76 -3.35
CA LEU A 48 1.64 -3.61 -3.19
C LEU A 48 2.42 -4.34 -4.29
N ASN A 49 1.95 -5.52 -4.73
CA ASN A 49 2.54 -6.26 -5.85
C ASN A 49 2.33 -5.56 -7.22
N GLY A 50 1.24 -4.81 -7.38
CA GLY A 50 0.99 -4.00 -8.58
C GLY A 50 1.77 -2.67 -8.62
N SER A 51 2.39 -2.29 -7.50
CA SER A 51 3.19 -1.07 -7.37
C SER A 51 4.66 -1.37 -7.72
N PRO A 52 5.48 -0.41 -8.20
CA PRO A 52 6.92 -0.57 -8.43
C PRO A 52 7.75 -0.79 -7.14
N VAL A 53 7.09 -1.16 -6.04
CA VAL A 53 7.69 -1.37 -4.74
C VAL A 53 8.52 -2.66 -4.79
N LYS A 54 9.85 -2.51 -4.75
CA LYS A 54 10.81 -3.63 -4.83
C LYS A 54 10.69 -4.68 -3.72
N GLN A 55 10.13 -4.33 -2.56
CA GLN A 55 10.04 -5.24 -1.41
C GLN A 55 8.75 -5.03 -0.62
N LEU A 56 8.01 -6.12 -0.48
CA LEU A 56 6.87 -6.25 0.43
C LEU A 56 7.40 -6.36 1.85
N THR A 57 7.00 -5.45 2.74
CA THR A 57 7.37 -5.49 4.17
C THR A 57 6.13 -5.41 5.03
N THR A 58 6.19 -5.96 6.24
CA THR A 58 5.08 -5.93 7.21
C THR A 58 4.60 -4.50 7.46
N GLU A 59 5.50 -3.53 7.57
CA GLU A 59 5.13 -2.12 7.78
C GLU A 59 4.33 -1.54 6.62
N LYS A 60 4.66 -1.87 5.36
CA LYS A 60 3.90 -1.39 4.20
C LYS A 60 2.50 -1.99 4.16
N ILE A 61 2.38 -3.27 4.49
CA ILE A 61 1.08 -3.94 4.57
C ILE A 61 0.25 -3.32 5.71
N LYS A 62 0.84 -3.16 6.91
CA LYS A 62 0.19 -2.52 8.06
C LYS A 62 -0.24 -1.08 7.73
N ALA A 63 0.60 -0.30 7.05
CA ALA A 63 0.26 1.04 6.60
C ALA A 63 -0.93 1.03 5.64
N LEU A 64 -0.98 0.09 4.69
CA LEU A 64 -2.09 -0.01 3.74
C LEU A 64 -3.41 -0.48 4.41
N LEU A 65 -3.30 -1.33 5.44
CA LEU A 65 -4.44 -1.85 6.21
C LEU A 65 -4.94 -0.89 7.29
N GLY A 66 -4.02 -0.13 7.90
CA GLY A 66 -4.27 0.82 8.98
C GLY A 66 -4.67 2.21 8.50
N ASN A 67 -4.18 2.62 7.32
CA ASN A 67 -4.77 3.77 6.64
C ASN A 67 -6.21 3.41 6.30
N LYS A 68 -7.17 4.19 6.83
CA LYS A 68 -8.48 4.27 6.20
C LYS A 68 -8.20 4.51 4.73
N GLN A 69 -8.89 3.79 3.84
CA GLN A 69 -8.87 4.05 2.41
C GLN A 69 -9.42 5.46 2.20
N ASP A 70 -8.63 6.47 2.53
CA ASP A 70 -8.81 7.81 2.02
C ASP A 70 -8.52 7.61 0.55
N HIS A 71 -9.61 7.55 -0.19
CA HIS A 71 -9.61 7.47 -1.63
C HIS A 71 -8.44 8.32 -2.11
N PHE A 72 -7.54 7.71 -2.87
CA PHE A 72 -6.55 8.48 -3.61
C PHE A 72 -7.38 9.29 -4.60
N GLU A 73 -7.95 10.40 -4.15
CA GLU A 73 -8.65 11.32 -5.02
C GLU A 73 -7.54 11.78 -5.97
N PRO A 74 -7.66 11.52 -7.27
CA PRO A 74 -6.72 12.09 -8.21
C PRO A 74 -6.70 13.58 -7.94
N LEU A 75 -5.50 14.13 -7.69
CA LEU A 75 -5.27 15.54 -7.40
C LEU A 75 -6.23 16.38 -8.26
N LYS A 76 -7.30 16.87 -7.64
CA LYS A 76 -8.32 17.61 -8.39
C LYS A 76 -7.61 18.79 -9.01
N TRP A 77 -7.75 18.95 -10.32
CA TRP A 77 -7.24 20.14 -11.00
C TRP A 77 -8.01 21.34 -10.48
N THR A 78 -7.44 22.01 -9.49
CA THR A 78 -8.00 23.19 -8.83
C THR A 78 -7.46 24.45 -9.48
N GLN A 79 -8.09 25.58 -9.16
CA GLN A 79 -7.59 26.90 -9.52
C GLN A 79 -6.14 27.10 -9.07
N THR A 80 -5.76 26.56 -7.90
CA THR A 80 -4.40 26.62 -7.38
C THR A 80 -3.41 25.84 -8.25
N THR A 81 -3.75 24.62 -8.69
CA THR A 81 -2.86 23.84 -9.59
C THR A 81 -2.73 24.49 -10.96
N ALA A 82 -3.79 25.13 -11.47
CA ALA A 82 -3.75 25.88 -12.72
C ALA A 82 -2.85 27.13 -12.61
N MET A 83 -2.98 27.87 -11.51
CA MET A 83 -2.17 29.07 -11.27
C MET A 83 -0.70 28.73 -11.04
N ALA A 84 -0.40 27.68 -10.26
CA ALA A 84 0.97 27.21 -10.06
C ALA A 84 1.64 26.81 -11.39
N LYS A 85 0.92 26.10 -12.28
CA LYS A 85 1.43 25.78 -13.62
C LYS A 85 1.68 27.05 -14.45
N SER A 86 0.77 28.01 -14.44
CA SER A 86 0.93 29.27 -15.17
C SER A 86 2.15 30.06 -14.70
N GLN A 87 2.34 30.16 -13.38
CA GLN A 87 3.52 30.82 -12.80
C GLN A 87 4.83 30.11 -13.17
N LEU A 88 4.86 28.78 -13.15
CA LEU A 88 6.03 28.01 -13.59
C LEU A 88 6.35 28.24 -15.07
N GLN A 89 5.33 28.32 -15.93
CA GLN A 89 5.52 28.65 -17.35
C GLN A 89 6.10 30.06 -17.53
N GLN A 90 5.59 31.05 -16.80
CA GLN A 90 6.14 32.41 -16.84
C GLN A 90 7.59 32.49 -16.35
N LEU A 91 7.93 31.79 -15.27
CA LEU A 91 9.31 31.73 -14.80
C LEU A 91 10.24 31.03 -15.80
N SER A 92 9.78 29.96 -16.45
CA SER A 92 10.59 29.25 -17.45
C SER A 92 10.94 30.10 -18.67
N THR A 93 10.09 31.08 -19.02
CA THR A 93 10.39 32.03 -20.11
C THR A 93 11.42 33.10 -19.74
N LEU A 94 11.75 33.26 -18.46
CA LEU A 94 12.81 34.19 -18.01
C LEU A 94 14.19 33.54 -17.96
N ILE A 95 14.26 32.21 -18.11
CA ILE A 95 15.49 31.41 -18.03
C ILE A 95 16.00 31.05 -19.44
N ASN A 96 15.24 31.40 -20.48
CA ASN A 96 15.65 31.37 -21.89
C ASN A 96 15.96 32.80 -22.38
#